data_AF-A0A4R5XT62-F1
#
_entry.id   AF-A0A4R5XT62-F1
#
_cell.length_a   1.000
_cell.length_b   1.000
_cell.length_c   1.000
_cell.angle_alpha   90.00
_cell.angle_beta   90.00
_cell.angle_gamma   90.00
#
_symmetry.space_group_name_H-M   'P 1'
#
loop_
_entity.id
_entity.type
_entity.pdbx_description
1 polymer ?
#
loop_
_entity_poly.entity_id
_entity_poly.type
_entity_poly.pdbx_seq_one_letter_code
_entity_poly.pdbx_strand_id
1 'polypeptide(L)'
;MSNKNNPKKFALNMSASQFTKFYILHLLSIQHSGMISEHFKGEFRKVGGNWEPAPSTLLDALHDMTDEGFLHRTDDYKSHEKKRQKVYWYRLTDQGKEEFSLMKKQFLPLFEEQKRILENILKTVY
;
A
#
# COMPACT_ATOMS: atom_id res chain seq x y z
N MET A 1 -14.64 -31.03 15.47
CA MET A 1 -15.17 -29.65 15.57
C MET A 1 -14.00 -28.70 15.35
N SER A 2 -13.92 -28.04 14.19
CA SER A 2 -12.79 -27.18 13.85
C SER A 2 -12.87 -25.89 14.66
N ASN A 3 -11.76 -25.50 15.31
CA ASN A 3 -11.64 -24.30 16.14
C ASN A 3 -12.04 -23.05 15.34
N LYS A 4 -13.29 -22.60 15.48
CA LYS A 4 -13.84 -21.38 14.86
C LYS A 4 -13.14 -20.11 15.35
N ASN A 5 -12.52 -20.18 16.53
CA ASN A 5 -11.80 -19.06 17.14
C ASN A 5 -10.30 -19.32 17.06
N ASN A 6 -9.66 -18.82 16.00
CA ASN A 6 -8.21 -18.77 15.91
C ASN A 6 -7.73 -17.39 16.40
N PRO A 7 -7.19 -17.27 17.63
CA PRO A 7 -6.73 -15.99 18.16
C PRO A 7 -5.62 -15.34 17.31
N LYS A 8 -4.96 -16.07 16.40
CA LYS A 8 -4.05 -15.49 15.41
C LYS A 8 -4.74 -14.57 14.39
N LYS A 9 -6.07 -14.53 14.33
CA LYS A 9 -6.85 -13.56 13.52
C LYS A 9 -7.08 -12.21 14.24
N PHE A 10 -6.63 -12.09 15.50
CA PHE A 10 -6.84 -10.91 16.33
C PHE A 10 -6.04 -9.69 15.86
N ALA A 11 -4.87 -9.87 15.25
CA ALA A 11 -4.16 -8.80 14.56
C ALA A 11 -4.62 -8.80 13.10
N LEU A 12 -4.68 -7.63 12.46
CA LEU A 12 -4.62 -7.55 10.99
C LEU A 12 -3.50 -8.50 10.57
N ASN A 13 -3.84 -9.65 9.96
CA ASN A 13 -2.86 -10.54 9.35
C ASN A 13 -2.34 -9.91 8.04
N MET A 14 -2.13 -8.60 8.07
CA MET A 14 -1.63 -7.76 7.02
C MET A 14 -0.31 -7.20 7.51
N SER A 15 0.77 -7.64 6.90
CA SER A 15 2.08 -7.07 7.17
C SER A 15 2.13 -5.60 6.71
N ALA A 16 3.07 -4.83 7.28
CA ALA A 16 3.32 -3.46 6.83
C ALA A 16 3.63 -3.41 5.32
N SER A 17 4.30 -4.44 4.78
CA SER A 17 4.55 -4.59 3.34
C SER A 17 3.25 -4.79 2.56
N GLN A 18 2.34 -5.67 3.00
CA GLN A 18 1.05 -5.88 2.33
C GLN A 18 0.19 -4.61 2.33
N PHE A 19 0.16 -3.87 3.44
CA PHE A 19 -0.53 -2.59 3.49
C PHE A 19 0.11 -1.56 2.54
N THR A 20 1.45 -1.54 2.47
CA THR A 20 2.20 -0.66 1.57
C THR A 20 1.87 -0.95 0.11
N LYS A 21 1.91 -2.22 -0.32
CA LYS A 21 1.52 -2.64 -1.68
C LYS A 21 0.07 -2.25 -1.99
N PHE A 22 -0.86 -2.52 -1.06
CA PHE A 22 -2.27 -2.14 -1.21
C PHE A 22 -2.46 -0.63 -1.40
N TYR A 23 -1.78 0.16 -0.58
CA TYR A 23 -1.95 1.60 -0.62
C TYR A 23 -1.26 2.23 -1.86
N ILE A 24 -0.14 1.68 -2.33
CA ILE A 24 0.45 2.05 -3.63
C ILE A 24 -0.55 1.83 -4.77
N LEU A 25 -1.20 0.66 -4.81
CA LEU A 25 -2.23 0.36 -5.82
C LEU A 25 -3.39 1.35 -5.74
N HIS A 26 -3.85 1.68 -4.52
CA HIS A 26 -4.88 2.69 -4.32
C HIS A 26 -4.47 4.05 -4.89
N LEU A 27 -3.28 4.55 -4.55
CA LEU A 27 -2.79 5.84 -5.01
C LEU A 27 -2.66 5.90 -6.54
N LEU A 28 -2.14 4.84 -7.16
CA LEU A 28 -2.05 4.77 -8.62
C LEU A 28 -3.40 4.56 -9.32
N SER A 29 -4.40 4.01 -8.60
CA SER A 29 -5.77 3.89 -9.12
C SER A 29 -6.48 5.23 -9.25
N ILE A 30 -6.10 6.23 -8.45
CA ILE A 30 -6.64 7.59 -8.51
C ILE A 30 -5.71 8.54 -9.29
N GLN A 31 -4.39 8.32 -9.26
CA GLN A 31 -3.39 9.14 -9.93
C GLN A 31 -2.94 8.49 -11.26
N HIS A 32 -3.78 8.58 -12.29
CA HIS A 32 -3.56 7.89 -13.57
C HIS A 32 -2.29 8.33 -14.33
N SER A 33 -1.77 9.54 -14.09
CA SER A 33 -0.52 9.99 -14.71
C SER A 33 0.72 9.24 -14.23
N GLY A 34 0.59 8.50 -13.11
CA GLY A 34 1.68 7.81 -12.44
C GLY A 34 2.34 8.64 -11.36
N MET A 35 3.22 8.00 -10.60
CA MET A 35 3.88 8.61 -9.44
C MET A 35 5.35 8.18 -9.36
N ILE A 36 6.20 9.06 -8.82
CA ILE A 36 7.57 8.74 -8.40
C ILE A 36 7.61 8.42 -6.90
N SER A 37 8.70 7.83 -6.43
CA SER A 37 8.89 7.45 -5.01
C SER A 37 8.57 8.57 -4.01
N GLU A 38 8.94 9.81 -4.33
CA GLU A 38 8.74 10.97 -3.49
C GLU A 38 7.27 11.35 -3.36
N HIS A 39 6.46 11.16 -4.42
CA HIS A 39 5.03 11.39 -4.35
C HIS A 39 4.37 10.42 -3.37
N PHE A 40 4.74 9.13 -3.42
CA PHE A 40 4.22 8.13 -2.48
C PHE A 40 4.54 8.50 -1.03
N LYS A 41 5.80 8.90 -0.74
CA LYS A 41 6.18 9.36 0.61
C LYS A 41 5.30 10.51 1.09
N GLY A 42 5.00 11.47 0.22
CA GLY A 42 4.10 12.58 0.52
C GLY A 42 2.68 12.13 0.86
N GLU A 43 2.13 11.17 0.12
CA GLU A 43 0.78 10.65 0.36
C GLU A 43 0.70 9.75 1.60
N PHE A 44 1.69 8.89 1.84
CA PHE A 44 1.72 8.03 3.04
C PHE A 44 1.69 8.84 4.35
N ARG A 45 2.36 9.99 4.39
CA ARG A 45 2.32 10.90 5.55
C ARG A 45 0.94 11.44 5.89
N LYS A 46 0.02 11.46 4.91
CA LYS A 46 -1.36 11.92 5.13
C LYS A 46 -2.26 10.84 5.76
N VAL A 47 -1.89 9.55 5.65
CA VAL A 47 -2.70 8.42 6.08
C VAL A 47 -2.79 8.30 7.59
N GLY A 48 -1.68 8.54 8.30
CA GLY A 48 -1.67 8.47 9.75
C GLY A 48 -0.48 9.26 10.29
N GLY A 49 -0.74 10.21 11.17
CA GLY A 49 0.26 11.20 11.61
C GLY A 49 1.63 10.61 12.01
N ASN A 50 1.66 9.40 12.60
CA ASN A 50 2.89 8.72 13.02
C ASN A 50 3.24 7.45 12.20
N TRP A 51 2.41 7.04 11.24
CA TRP A 51 2.67 5.82 10.48
C TRP A 51 3.02 6.15 9.03
N GLU A 52 4.27 5.87 8.66
CA GLU A 52 4.74 5.84 7.28
C GLU A 52 5.58 4.56 7.06
N PRO A 53 5.54 3.92 5.89
CA PRO A 53 6.44 2.81 5.62
C PRO A 53 7.88 3.30 5.60
N ALA A 54 8.81 2.46 6.08
CA ALA A 54 10.23 2.76 5.97
C ALA A 54 10.62 2.97 4.48
N PRO A 55 11.60 3.84 4.18
CA PRO A 55 12.00 4.08 2.80
C PRO A 55 12.38 2.81 2.02
N SER A 56 13.04 1.84 2.68
CA SER A 56 13.34 0.54 2.10
C SER A 56 12.07 -0.24 1.77
N THR A 57 11.13 -0.36 2.71
CA THR A 57 9.86 -1.07 2.49
C THR A 57 9.06 -0.52 1.32
N LEU A 58 9.03 0.80 1.13
CA LEU A 58 8.39 1.41 -0.03
C LEU A 58 9.11 1.05 -1.33
N LEU A 59 10.45 1.11 -1.36
CA LEU A 59 11.22 0.78 -2.55
C LEU A 59 11.10 -0.71 -2.89
N ASP A 60 11.24 -1.59 -1.90
CA ASP A 60 11.07 -3.04 -2.05
C ASP A 60 9.68 -3.36 -2.61
N ALA A 61 8.62 -2.72 -2.08
CA ALA A 61 7.27 -2.89 -2.61
C ALA A 61 7.14 -2.45 -4.07
N LEU A 62 7.72 -1.29 -4.46
CA LEU A 62 7.70 -0.82 -5.84
C LEU A 62 8.48 -1.74 -6.78
N HIS A 63 9.60 -2.30 -6.33
CA HIS A 63 10.40 -3.28 -7.07
C HIS A 63 9.62 -4.56 -7.27
N ASP A 64 9.17 -5.20 -6.19
CA ASP A 64 8.38 -6.43 -6.21
C ASP A 64 7.18 -6.29 -7.15
N MET A 65 6.39 -5.23 -6.99
CA MET A 65 5.18 -5.04 -7.78
C MET A 65 5.45 -4.74 -9.26
N THR A 66 6.63 -4.23 -9.60
CA THR A 66 7.06 -4.10 -10.99
C THR A 66 7.42 -5.47 -11.56
N ASP A 67 8.15 -6.29 -10.79
CA ASP A 67 8.56 -7.64 -11.20
C ASP A 67 7.36 -8.61 -11.30
N GLU A 68 6.36 -8.43 -10.42
CA GLU A 68 5.07 -9.14 -10.43
C GLU A 68 4.14 -8.69 -11.59
N GLY A 69 4.47 -7.61 -12.29
CA GLY A 69 3.70 -7.07 -13.42
C GLY A 69 2.51 -6.18 -13.04
N PHE A 70 2.33 -5.87 -11.76
CA PHE A 70 1.27 -4.97 -11.29
C PHE A 70 1.54 -3.50 -11.63
N LEU A 71 2.81 -3.13 -11.72
CA LEU A 71 3.25 -1.79 -12.06
C LEU A 71 4.08 -1.78 -13.34
N HIS A 72 3.85 -0.78 -14.17
CA HIS A 72 4.76 -0.42 -15.26
C HIS A 72 5.71 0.68 -14.78
N ARG A 73 7.02 0.48 -15.00
CA ARG A 73 8.08 1.41 -14.61
C ARG A 73 8.75 2.03 -15.84
N THR A 74 8.82 3.36 -15.89
CA THR A 74 9.57 4.12 -16.90
C THR A 74 10.61 5.01 -16.23
N ASP A 75 11.83 5.09 -16.76
CA ASP A 75 12.84 6.03 -16.27
C ASP A 75 12.72 7.40 -16.94
N ASP A 76 13.01 8.44 -16.17
CA ASP A 76 13.04 9.83 -16.60
C ASP A 76 14.14 10.60 -15.82
N TYR A 77 14.39 11.85 -16.18
CA TYR A 77 15.32 12.72 -15.47
C TYR A 77 14.57 13.81 -14.69
N LYS A 78 14.90 13.98 -13.41
CA LYS A 78 14.31 15.02 -12.54
C LYS A 78 14.46 16.44 -13.10
N SER A 79 15.49 16.67 -13.89
CA SER A 79 15.71 17.89 -14.67
C SER A 79 16.39 17.52 -15.98
N HIS A 80 15.75 17.84 -17.10
CA HIS A 80 16.30 17.59 -18.44
C HIS A 80 17.51 18.47 -18.78
N GLU A 81 17.68 19.62 -18.10
CA GLU A 81 18.82 20.51 -18.27
C GLU A 81 20.09 19.96 -17.62
N LYS A 82 19.98 19.41 -16.41
CA LYS A 82 21.14 18.94 -15.64
C LYS A 82 21.39 17.44 -15.80
N LYS A 83 20.39 16.64 -16.21
CA LYS A 83 20.44 15.16 -16.38
C LYS A 83 21.17 14.39 -15.27
N ARG A 84 21.24 14.93 -14.04
CA ARG A 84 22.06 14.35 -12.96
C ARG A 84 21.34 13.28 -12.14
N GLN A 85 20.01 13.31 -12.10
CA GLN A 85 19.22 12.42 -11.25
C GLN A 85 18.13 11.73 -12.08
N LYS A 86 18.25 10.41 -12.23
CA LYS A 86 17.19 9.57 -12.76
C LYS A 86 16.08 9.40 -11.72
N VAL A 87 14.85 9.43 -12.18
CA VAL A 87 13.64 9.13 -11.41
C VAL A 87 12.87 8.03 -12.11
N TYR A 88 12.15 7.22 -11.34
CA TYR A 88 11.31 6.15 -11.89
C TYR A 88 9.85 6.52 -11.68
N TRP A 89 9.12 6.58 -12.78
CA TRP A 89 7.68 6.74 -12.78
C TRP A 89 7.01 5.38 -12.79
N TYR A 90 6.05 5.21 -11.90
CA TYR A 90 5.25 4.00 -11.76
C TYR A 90 3.83 4.28 -12.19
N ARG A 91 3.25 3.37 -12.99
CA ARG A 91 1.86 3.40 -13.43
C ARG A 91 1.21 2.04 -13.20
N LEU A 92 -0.09 2.05 -12.93
CA LEU A 92 -0.86 0.83 -12.72
C LEU A 92 -1.07 0.10 -14.06
N THR A 93 -0.78 -1.20 -14.10
CA THR A 93 -1.13 -2.06 -15.24
C THR A 93 -2.57 -2.58 -15.11
N ASP A 94 -3.09 -3.24 -16.14
CA ASP A 94 -4.40 -3.89 -16.05
C ASP A 94 -4.41 -5.03 -15.02
N GLN A 95 -3.33 -5.83 -14.98
CA GLN A 95 -3.12 -6.84 -13.93
C GLN A 95 -3.09 -6.20 -12.53
N GLY A 96 -2.44 -5.04 -12.38
CA GLY A 96 -2.44 -4.30 -11.12
C GLY A 96 -3.83 -3.81 -10.68
N LYS A 97 -4.70 -3.44 -11.63
CA LYS A 97 -6.11 -3.07 -11.34
C LYS A 97 -6.92 -4.28 -10.86
N GLU A 98 -6.71 -5.43 -11.47
CA GLU A 98 -7.34 -6.69 -11.07
C GLU A 98 -6.91 -7.08 -9.67
N GLU A 99 -5.60 -7.09 -9.41
CA GLU A 99 -5.03 -7.40 -8.10
C GLU A 99 -5.57 -6.44 -7.03
N PHE A 100 -5.59 -5.13 -7.32
CA PHE A 100 -6.15 -4.15 -6.38
C PHE A 100 -7.62 -4.43 -6.06
N SER A 101 -8.39 -4.88 -7.05
CA SER A 101 -9.81 -5.25 -6.85
C SER A 101 -9.97 -6.49 -5.98
N LEU A 102 -9.06 -7.46 -6.07
CA LEU A 102 -9.02 -8.62 -5.19
C LEU A 102 -8.61 -8.23 -3.76
N MET A 103 -7.53 -7.47 -3.61
CA MET A 103 -7.05 -7.01 -2.30
C MET A 103 -8.12 -6.21 -1.55
N LYS A 104 -8.88 -5.33 -2.23
CA LYS A 104 -10.01 -4.61 -1.61
C LYS A 104 -11.03 -5.56 -0.98
N LYS A 105 -11.44 -6.61 -1.70
CA LYS A 105 -12.40 -7.60 -1.21
C LYS A 105 -11.84 -8.38 -0.02
N GLN A 106 -10.56 -8.72 -0.07
CA GLN A 106 -9.89 -9.44 1.02
C GLN A 106 -9.73 -8.59 2.26
N PHE A 107 -9.38 -7.30 2.11
CA PHE A 107 -8.98 -6.43 3.21
C PHE A 107 -10.14 -5.73 3.90
N LEU A 108 -11.24 -5.45 3.19
CA LEU A 108 -12.41 -4.80 3.78
C LEU A 108 -12.93 -5.49 5.06
N PRO A 109 -13.25 -6.81 5.07
CA PRO A 109 -13.74 -7.46 6.28
C PRO A 109 -12.71 -7.44 7.42
N LEU A 110 -11.41 -7.46 7.10
CA LEU A 110 -10.34 -7.37 8.10
C LEU A 110 -10.33 -5.98 8.75
N PHE A 111 -10.42 -4.91 7.96
CA PHE A 111 -10.48 -3.55 8.50
C PHE A 111 -11.73 -3.31 9.34
N GLU A 112 -12.90 -3.79 8.90
CA GLU A 112 -14.16 -3.67 9.64
C GLU A 112 -14.11 -4.41 10.99
N GLU A 113 -13.59 -5.64 11.00
CA GLU A 113 -13.43 -6.41 12.24
C GLU A 113 -12.49 -5.70 13.23
N GLN A 114 -11.37 -5.16 12.73
CA GLN A 114 -10.35 -4.50 13.55
C GLN A 114 -10.84 -3.17 14.12
N LYS A 115 -11.54 -2.39 13.30
CA LYS A 115 -12.23 -1.18 13.76
C LYS A 115 -13.19 -1.51 14.90
N ARG A 116 -14.04 -2.53 14.75
CA ARG A 116 -14.99 -2.96 15.78
C ARG A 116 -14.29 -3.42 17.07
N ILE A 117 -13.19 -4.17 16.96
CA ILE A 117 -12.40 -4.61 18.12
C ILE A 117 -11.85 -3.40 18.88
N LEU A 118 -11.23 -2.44 18.17
CA LEU A 118 -10.68 -1.23 18.78
C LEU A 118 -11.79 -0.39 19.43
N GLU A 119 -12.92 -0.20 18.77
CA GLU A 119 -14.08 0.52 19.33
C GLU A 119 -14.61 -0.13 20.61
N ASN A 120 -14.68 -1.46 20.66
CA ASN A 120 -15.13 -2.18 21.85
C ASN A 120 -14.13 -2.06 23.01
N ILE A 121 -12.83 -2.15 22.73
CA ILE A 121 -11.78 -1.93 23.72
C ILE A 121 -11.88 -0.51 24.28
N LEU A 122 -12.00 0.49 23.40
CA LEU A 122 -12.13 1.89 23.80
C LEU A 122 -13.33 2.09 24.73
N LYS A 123 -14.52 1.59 24.37
CA LYS A 123 -15.74 1.69 25.20
C LYS A 123 -15.68 0.94 26.53
N THR A 124 -14.86 -0.10 26.62
CA THR A 124 -14.80 -0.98 27.80
C THR A 124 -13.75 -0.49 28.80
N VAL A 125 -12.65 0.06 28.30
CA VAL A 125 -11.50 0.47 29.11
C VAL A 125 -11.55 1.95 29.48
N TYR A 126 -12.14 2.79 28.63
CA TYR A 126 -12.21 4.24 28.78
C TYR A 126 -13.67 4.71 28.77
#